data_AF-A0A6V7JW71-F1
#
_entry.id   AF-A0A6V7JW71-F1
#
_cell.length_a   1.000
_cell.length_b   1.000
_cell.length_c   1.000
_cell.angle_alpha   90.00
_cell.angle_beta   90.00
_cell.angle_gamma   90.00
#
_symmetry.space_group_name_H-M   'P 1'
#
loop_
_entity.id
_entity.type
_entity.pdbx_description
1 polymer ?
#
loop_
_entity_poly.entity_id
_entity_poly.type
_entity_poly.pdbx_seq_one_letter_code
_entity_poly.pdbx_strand_id
1 'polypeptide(L)'
;GLWSAWSPSFMCGPGLANSTVGIVGLGRIGARIGEYLKPFRVSKILYTSRSAKPEAVIFNGEHVTLDTLLAESDFVIATIALTPDTREMFNEAAFKKMKKTAIFINVSRGEIVNQPALIQALRDKTIRAAGLDVMSPEPIPLDHELLKLDNCGEVFFWRKKICTLSITFA
;
A
#
# COMPACT_ATOMS: atom_id res chain seq x y z
N GLY A 1 4.91 -12.36 28.19
CA GLY A 1 4.77 -11.96 26.78
C GLY A 1 4.58 -13.20 25.93
N LEU A 2 4.00 -13.06 24.73
CA LEU A 2 3.80 -14.19 23.79
C LEU A 2 5.09 -14.65 23.10
N TRP A 3 6.15 -13.83 23.15
CA TRP A 3 7.48 -14.19 22.66
C TRP A 3 8.24 -14.99 23.72
N SER A 4 8.50 -16.26 23.44
CA SER A 4 9.18 -17.19 24.34
C SER A 4 10.56 -17.64 23.81
N ALA A 5 10.67 -17.87 22.50
CA ALA A 5 11.91 -18.27 21.83
C ALA A 5 11.89 -17.84 20.36
N TRP A 6 13.02 -17.96 19.67
CA TRP A 6 13.04 -17.87 18.21
C TRP A 6 12.17 -18.99 17.62
N SER A 7 11.25 -18.63 16.72
CA SER A 7 10.39 -19.57 16.02
C SER A 7 10.44 -19.29 14.53
N PRO A 8 10.64 -20.30 13.68
CA PRO A 8 10.86 -20.13 12.24
C PRO A 8 9.64 -19.60 11.47
N SER A 9 8.44 -19.65 12.07
CA SER A 9 7.18 -19.18 11.47
C SER A 9 6.59 -17.94 12.14
N PHE A 10 7.18 -17.51 13.25
CA PHE A 10 6.64 -16.40 14.03
C PHE A 10 6.90 -15.06 13.32
N MET A 11 5.82 -14.32 13.02
CA MET A 11 5.85 -13.00 12.35
C MET A 11 6.44 -12.99 10.93
N CYS A 12 6.35 -14.10 10.18
CA CYS A 12 6.83 -14.16 8.79
C CYS A 12 5.91 -13.40 7.80
N GLY A 13 6.42 -12.28 7.26
CA GLY A 13 5.80 -11.51 6.18
C GLY A 13 6.27 -11.92 4.77
N PRO A 14 5.63 -11.41 3.71
CA PRO A 14 6.16 -11.57 2.36
C PRO A 14 7.40 -10.69 2.17
N GLY A 15 8.42 -11.22 1.50
CA GLY A 15 9.58 -10.43 1.09
C GLY A 15 9.31 -9.62 -0.18
N LEU A 16 10.11 -8.58 -0.39
CA LEU A 16 10.10 -7.80 -1.64
C LEU A 16 10.92 -8.45 -2.76
N ALA A 17 11.87 -9.33 -2.42
CA ALA A 17 12.68 -10.03 -3.41
C ALA A 17 11.80 -10.90 -4.33
N ASN A 18 12.06 -10.83 -5.63
CA ASN A 18 11.30 -11.52 -6.69
C ASN A 18 9.80 -11.17 -6.77
N SER A 19 9.34 -10.13 -6.06
CA SER A 19 7.96 -9.68 -6.13
C SER A 19 7.70 -8.75 -7.32
N THR A 20 6.42 -8.64 -7.69
CA THR A 20 5.94 -7.63 -8.65
C THR A 20 5.35 -6.45 -7.89
N VAL A 21 5.88 -5.25 -8.13
CA VAL A 21 5.38 -4.02 -7.49
C VAL A 21 4.64 -3.17 -8.52
N GLY A 22 3.38 -2.87 -8.24
CA GLY A 22 2.52 -2.00 -9.03
C GLY A 22 2.41 -0.61 -8.41
N ILE A 23 2.80 0.43 -9.17
CA ILE A 23 2.69 1.83 -8.77
C ILE A 23 1.53 2.48 -9.51
N VAL A 24 0.44 2.77 -8.80
CA VAL A 24 -0.72 3.46 -9.34
C VAL A 24 -0.48 4.96 -9.25
N GLY A 25 -0.25 5.60 -10.40
CA GLY A 25 0.01 7.03 -10.49
C GLY A 25 1.49 7.38 -10.48
N LEU A 26 2.16 7.24 -11.62
CA LEU A 26 3.58 7.60 -11.74
C LEU A 26 3.79 9.11 -11.86
N GLY A 27 3.74 9.80 -10.71
CA GLY A 27 4.17 11.19 -10.54
C GLY A 27 5.57 11.28 -9.91
N ARG A 28 5.90 12.44 -9.33
CA ARG A 28 7.20 12.68 -8.67
C ARG A 28 7.47 11.68 -7.54
N ILE A 29 6.46 11.40 -6.71
CA ILE A 29 6.56 10.47 -5.58
C ILE A 29 6.69 9.03 -6.07
N GLY A 30 5.81 8.61 -6.99
CA GLY A 30 5.85 7.27 -7.58
C GLY A 30 7.17 6.95 -8.27
N ALA A 31 7.76 7.91 -9.01
CA ALA A 31 9.06 7.73 -9.65
C ALA A 31 10.18 7.49 -8.62
N ARG A 32 10.20 8.25 -7.52
CA ARG A 32 11.16 8.05 -6.42
C ARG A 32 10.99 6.72 -5.71
N ILE A 33 9.75 6.28 -5.52
CA ILE A 33 9.47 4.94 -4.97
C ILE A 33 10.04 3.87 -5.91
N GLY A 34 9.85 3.98 -7.22
CA GLY A 34 10.45 3.08 -8.21
C GLY A 34 11.99 3.03 -8.10
N GLU A 35 12.64 4.19 -7.99
CA GLU A 35 14.10 4.28 -7.77
C GLU A 35 14.55 3.57 -6.48
N TYR A 36 13.82 3.77 -5.38
CA TYR A 36 14.14 3.14 -4.09
C TYR A 36 13.89 1.64 -4.05
N LEU A 37 13.02 1.10 -4.90
CA LEU A 37 12.72 -0.34 -4.96
C LEU A 37 13.77 -1.14 -5.73
N LYS A 38 14.57 -0.50 -6.58
CA LYS A 38 15.64 -1.14 -7.38
C LYS A 38 16.60 -2.02 -6.57
N PRO A 39 17.18 -1.58 -5.42
CA PRO A 39 18.08 -2.42 -4.63
C PRO A 39 17.41 -3.64 -3.98
N PHE A 40 16.07 -3.68 -3.90
CA PHE A 40 15.34 -4.76 -3.23
C PHE A 40 15.17 -6.02 -4.08
N ARG A 41 15.79 -6.09 -5.27
CA ARG A 41 15.73 -7.25 -6.19
C ARG A 41 14.29 -7.65 -6.53
N VAL A 42 13.45 -6.66 -6.77
CA VAL A 42 12.09 -6.86 -7.30
C VAL A 42 12.17 -7.46 -8.71
N SER A 43 11.23 -8.34 -9.06
CA SER A 43 11.22 -8.99 -10.37
C SER A 43 10.73 -8.05 -11.47
N LYS A 44 9.62 -7.34 -11.19
CA LYS A 44 8.98 -6.42 -12.12
C LYS A 44 8.43 -5.20 -11.38
N ILE A 45 8.52 -4.04 -12.02
CA ILE A 45 7.84 -2.83 -11.58
C ILE A 45 6.84 -2.45 -12.66
N LEU A 46 5.56 -2.50 -12.32
CA LEU A 46 4.45 -2.10 -13.18
C LEU A 46 4.00 -0.71 -12.74
N TYR A 47 3.58 0.14 -13.68
CA TYR A 47 2.99 1.42 -13.32
C TYR A 47 1.83 1.81 -14.20
N THR A 48 0.95 2.65 -13.65
CA THR A 48 -0.10 3.30 -14.42
C THR A 48 0.00 4.82 -14.35
N SER A 49 -0.29 5.47 -15.48
CA SER A 49 -0.32 6.92 -15.68
C SER A 49 -1.12 7.23 -16.95
N ARG A 50 -1.58 8.48 -17.07
CA ARG A 50 -2.28 8.97 -18.28
C ARG A 50 -1.43 8.90 -19.54
N SER A 51 -0.12 9.04 -19.41
CA SER A 51 0.85 8.92 -20.48
C SER A 51 2.10 8.21 -19.98
N ALA A 52 2.79 7.49 -20.86
CA ALA A 52 4.08 6.89 -20.55
C ALA A 52 5.07 7.97 -20.08
N LYS A 53 5.87 7.63 -19.07
CA LYS A 53 6.77 8.57 -18.39
C LYS A 53 8.22 8.17 -18.63
N PRO A 54 9.08 9.09 -19.12
CA PRO A 54 10.49 8.77 -19.35
C PRO A 54 11.23 8.39 -18.06
N GLU A 55 10.78 8.86 -16.91
CA GLU A 55 11.34 8.53 -15.60
C GLU A 55 11.27 7.03 -15.28
N ALA A 56 10.33 6.30 -15.89
CA ALA A 56 10.18 4.85 -15.69
C ALA A 56 11.38 4.04 -16.18
N VAL A 57 12.17 4.56 -17.11
CA VAL A 57 13.35 3.89 -17.67
C VAL A 57 14.40 3.64 -16.59
N ILE A 58 14.52 4.51 -15.58
CA ILE A 58 15.54 4.43 -14.52
C ILE A 58 15.44 3.13 -13.71
N PHE A 59 14.20 2.68 -13.49
CA PHE A 59 13.87 1.50 -12.72
C PHE A 59 13.25 0.37 -13.56
N ASN A 60 13.34 0.47 -14.90
CA ASN A 60 12.81 -0.50 -15.85
C ASN A 60 11.31 -0.79 -15.63
N GLY A 61 10.53 0.27 -15.43
CA GLY A 61 9.10 0.19 -15.20
C GLY A 61 8.31 -0.03 -16.49
N GLU A 62 7.32 -0.92 -16.44
CA GLU A 62 6.41 -1.22 -17.56
C GLU A 62 5.09 -0.45 -17.40
N HIS A 63 4.68 0.28 -18.45
CA HIS A 63 3.42 1.01 -18.45
C HIS A 63 2.27 0.07 -18.82
N VAL A 64 1.36 -0.16 -17.88
CA VAL A 64 0.25 -1.10 -18.05
C VAL A 64 -1.09 -0.46 -17.67
N THR A 65 -2.17 -1.12 -18.05
CA THR A 65 -3.52 -0.74 -17.59
C THR A 65 -3.69 -1.02 -16.09
N LEU A 66 -4.63 -0.32 -15.45
CA LEU A 66 -4.93 -0.54 -14.02
C LEU A 66 -5.30 -2.00 -13.73
N ASP A 67 -6.11 -2.62 -14.61
CA ASP A 67 -6.56 -3.99 -14.45
C ASP A 67 -5.40 -5.00 -14.48
N THR A 68 -4.48 -4.84 -15.44
CA THR A 68 -3.25 -5.64 -15.53
C THR A 68 -2.38 -5.44 -14.29
N LEU A 69 -2.23 -4.20 -13.83
CA LEU A 69 -1.44 -3.88 -12.64
C LEU A 69 -2.00 -4.58 -11.40
N LEU A 70 -3.32 -4.51 -11.19
CA LEU A 70 -3.96 -5.15 -10.04
C LEU A 70 -3.83 -6.68 -10.08
N ALA A 71 -3.97 -7.30 -11.25
CA ALA A 71 -3.88 -8.74 -11.41
C ALA A 71 -2.46 -9.30 -11.21
N GLU A 72 -1.43 -8.57 -11.66
CA GLU A 72 -0.05 -9.05 -11.65
C GLU A 72 0.75 -8.65 -10.40
N SER A 73 0.34 -7.59 -9.70
CA SER A 73 1.13 -7.03 -8.59
C SER A 73 0.94 -7.79 -7.28
N ASP A 74 2.05 -8.03 -6.58
CA ASP A 74 2.06 -8.52 -5.20
C ASP A 74 2.04 -7.35 -4.20
N PHE A 75 2.54 -6.19 -4.60
CA PHE A 75 2.46 -4.95 -3.83
C PHE A 75 1.84 -3.87 -4.70
N VAL A 76 0.74 -3.25 -4.27
CA VAL A 76 0.08 -2.18 -5.01
C VAL A 76 0.21 -0.89 -4.20
N ILE A 77 0.88 0.12 -4.76
CA ILE A 77 1.16 1.39 -4.11
C ILE A 77 0.40 2.50 -4.83
N ALA A 78 -0.53 3.16 -4.14
CA ALA A 78 -1.33 4.26 -4.67
C ALA A 78 -0.69 5.62 -4.35
N THR A 79 -0.26 6.32 -5.41
CA THR A 79 0.36 7.67 -5.37
C THR A 79 -0.36 8.68 -6.28
N ILE A 80 -1.63 8.42 -6.62
CA ILE A 80 -2.44 9.30 -7.48
C ILE A 80 -2.93 10.54 -6.73
N ALA A 81 -3.21 11.62 -7.47
CA ALA A 81 -3.95 12.75 -6.92
C ALA A 81 -5.44 12.42 -6.82
N LEU A 82 -6.13 12.99 -5.83
CA LEU A 82 -7.58 12.93 -5.73
C LEU A 82 -8.18 13.87 -6.78
N THR A 83 -8.90 13.31 -7.73
CA THR A 83 -9.72 13.98 -8.73
C THR A 83 -11.09 13.29 -8.75
N PRO A 84 -12.13 13.89 -9.35
CA PRO A 84 -13.44 13.25 -9.45
C PRO A 84 -13.36 11.85 -10.09
N ASP A 85 -12.47 11.66 -11.06
CA ASP A 85 -12.27 10.37 -11.74
C ASP A 85 -11.52 9.33 -10.90
N THR A 86 -10.74 9.74 -9.89
CA THR A 86 -9.95 8.83 -9.04
C THR A 86 -10.57 8.58 -7.67
N ARG A 87 -11.66 9.30 -7.36
CA ARG A 87 -12.46 9.08 -6.15
C ARG A 87 -13.04 7.67 -6.19
N GLU A 88 -12.87 6.93 -5.10
CA GLU A 88 -13.32 5.53 -4.96
C GLU A 88 -12.86 4.60 -6.11
N MET A 89 -11.73 4.92 -6.74
CA MET A 89 -11.11 4.07 -7.77
C MET A 89 -10.82 2.67 -7.23
N PHE A 90 -10.40 2.56 -5.97
CA PHE A 90 -10.21 1.28 -5.29
C PHE A 90 -11.51 0.88 -4.58
N ASN A 91 -12.39 0.25 -5.35
CA ASN A 91 -13.65 -0.32 -4.90
C ASN A 91 -13.55 -1.86 -4.78
N GLU A 92 -14.66 -2.50 -4.44
CA GLU A 92 -14.73 -3.96 -4.28
C GLU A 92 -14.29 -4.72 -5.54
N ALA A 93 -14.63 -4.23 -6.73
CA ALA A 93 -14.23 -4.85 -7.99
C ALA A 93 -12.72 -4.74 -8.21
N ALA A 94 -12.10 -3.61 -7.83
CA ALA A 94 -10.65 -3.44 -7.89
C ALA A 94 -9.94 -4.42 -6.93
N PHE A 95 -10.41 -4.52 -5.68
CA PHE A 95 -9.83 -5.46 -4.70
C PHE A 95 -10.00 -6.93 -5.11
N LYS A 96 -11.11 -7.28 -5.75
CA LYS A 96 -11.33 -8.64 -6.29
C LYS A 96 -10.38 -9.03 -7.41
N LYS A 97 -9.83 -8.06 -8.16
CA LYS A 97 -8.83 -8.31 -9.20
C LYS A 97 -7.42 -8.52 -8.62
N MET A 98 -7.18 -8.13 -7.37
CA MET A 98 -5.88 -8.29 -6.73
C MET A 98 -5.62 -9.75 -6.34
N LYS A 99 -4.34 -10.10 -6.22
CA LYS A 99 -3.95 -11.40 -5.67
C LYS A 99 -4.31 -11.47 -4.18
N LYS A 100 -4.67 -12.67 -3.71
CA LYS A 100 -4.91 -12.94 -2.28
C LYS A 100 -3.71 -12.67 -1.39
N THR A 101 -2.51 -12.81 -1.95
CA THR A 101 -1.23 -12.52 -1.27
C THR A 101 -0.84 -11.05 -1.33
N ALA A 102 -1.58 -10.22 -2.07
CA ALA A 102 -1.19 -8.86 -2.35
C ALA A 102 -1.32 -7.95 -1.11
N ILE A 103 -0.43 -6.98 -1.03
CA ILE A 103 -0.46 -5.91 -0.03
C ILE A 103 -0.80 -4.60 -0.73
N PHE A 104 -1.87 -3.97 -0.28
CA PHE A 104 -2.31 -2.66 -0.77
C PHE A 104 -1.72 -1.55 0.09
N ILE A 105 -1.16 -0.50 -0.51
CA ILE A 105 -0.54 0.62 0.20
C ILE A 105 -1.10 1.93 -0.37
N ASN A 106 -1.72 2.74 0.48
CA ASN A 106 -2.23 4.05 0.10
C ASN A 106 -1.45 5.18 0.80
N VAL A 107 -0.75 5.99 0.00
CA VAL A 107 -0.01 7.18 0.45
C VAL A 107 -0.55 8.47 -0.18
N SER A 108 -1.77 8.42 -0.71
CA SER A 108 -2.35 9.50 -1.51
C SER A 108 -3.41 10.31 -0.75
N ARG A 109 -4.70 9.98 -0.90
CA ARG A 109 -5.82 10.50 -0.09
C ARG A 109 -6.76 9.35 0.31
N GLY A 110 -7.46 9.50 1.42
CA GLY A 110 -8.41 8.49 1.89
C GLY A 110 -9.57 8.26 0.93
N GLU A 111 -10.09 9.33 0.31
CA GLU A 111 -11.24 9.30 -0.62
C GLU A 111 -10.99 8.56 -1.95
N ILE A 112 -9.75 8.20 -2.26
CA ILE A 112 -9.41 7.36 -3.41
C ILE A 112 -9.85 5.90 -3.18
N VAL A 113 -9.98 5.50 -1.91
CA VAL A 113 -10.31 4.13 -1.51
C VAL A 113 -11.71 4.11 -0.93
N ASN A 114 -12.54 3.19 -1.42
CA ASN A 114 -13.80 2.90 -0.76
C ASN A 114 -13.51 2.09 0.52
N GLN A 115 -13.55 2.74 1.67
CA GLN A 115 -13.19 2.12 2.95
C GLN A 115 -14.07 0.92 3.33
N PRO A 116 -15.41 0.96 3.17
CA PRO A 116 -16.24 -0.23 3.38
C PRO A 116 -15.77 -1.42 2.54
N ALA A 117 -15.45 -1.20 1.26
CA ALA A 117 -14.93 -2.25 0.39
C ALA A 117 -13.56 -2.77 0.85
N LEU A 118 -12.68 -1.89 1.35
CA LEU A 118 -11.38 -2.29 1.90
C LEU A 118 -11.54 -3.13 3.17
N ILE A 119 -12.40 -2.71 4.10
CA ILE A 119 -12.69 -3.46 5.33
C ILE A 119 -13.17 -4.86 4.98
N GLN A 120 -14.11 -4.97 4.04
CA GLN A 120 -14.64 -6.25 3.60
C GLN A 120 -13.54 -7.10 2.93
N ALA A 121 -12.73 -6.51 2.05
CA ALA A 121 -11.63 -7.21 1.40
C ALA A 121 -10.58 -7.75 2.41
N LEU A 122 -10.33 -7.02 3.50
CA LEU A 122 -9.44 -7.45 4.58
C LEU A 122 -10.05 -8.53 5.47
N ARG A 123 -11.34 -8.43 5.79
CA ARG A 123 -12.10 -9.43 6.56
C ARG A 123 -12.19 -10.75 5.81
N ASP A 124 -12.53 -10.70 4.52
CA ASP A 124 -12.66 -11.86 3.66
C ASP A 124 -11.31 -12.44 3.20
N LYS A 125 -10.20 -11.78 3.57
CA LYS A 125 -8.85 -12.12 3.12
C LYS A 125 -8.74 -12.18 1.59
N THR A 126 -9.51 -11.34 0.91
CA THR A 126 -9.40 -11.09 -0.54
C THR A 126 -8.04 -10.49 -0.87
N ILE A 127 -7.51 -9.67 0.05
CA ILE A 127 -6.12 -9.19 0.04
C ILE A 127 -5.45 -9.59 1.35
N ARG A 128 -4.11 -9.68 1.34
CA ARG A 128 -3.36 -10.12 2.51
C ARG A 128 -3.40 -9.08 3.62
N ALA A 129 -3.07 -7.84 3.26
CA ALA A 129 -2.97 -6.73 4.18
C ALA A 129 -3.10 -5.39 3.45
N ALA A 130 -3.38 -4.34 4.21
CA ALA A 130 -3.38 -2.97 3.72
C ALA A 130 -2.55 -2.04 4.62
N GLY A 131 -1.78 -1.14 4.01
CA GLY A 131 -1.06 -0.06 4.65
C GLY A 131 -1.66 1.29 4.26
N LEU A 132 -2.26 2.01 5.20
CA LEU A 132 -2.89 3.31 4.92
C LEU A 132 -2.14 4.40 5.67
N ASP A 133 -1.62 5.39 4.95
CA ASP A 133 -1.10 6.65 5.53
C ASP A 133 -2.22 7.68 5.70
N VAL A 134 -3.24 7.59 4.85
CA VAL A 134 -4.34 8.56 4.72
C VAL A 134 -5.68 7.85 4.80
N MET A 135 -6.61 8.43 5.54
CA MET A 135 -7.96 7.88 5.71
C MET A 135 -9.02 8.98 5.61
N SER A 136 -10.29 8.65 5.82
CA SER A 136 -11.40 9.60 5.69
C SER A 136 -12.56 9.20 6.60
N PRO A 137 -12.95 10.00 7.60
CA PRO A 137 -12.40 11.31 7.98
C PRO A 137 -11.05 11.23 8.72
N GLU A 138 -10.30 12.32 8.77
CA GLU A 138 -9.07 12.45 9.58
C GLU A 138 -9.29 13.49 10.70
N PRO A 139 -9.09 13.15 11.99
CA PRO A 139 -8.62 11.86 12.52
C PRO A 139 -9.71 10.78 12.54
N ILE A 140 -9.30 9.53 12.34
CA ILE A 140 -10.23 8.40 12.45
C ILE A 140 -10.68 8.20 13.91
N PRO A 141 -11.96 7.86 14.14
CA PRO A 141 -12.42 7.43 15.46
C PRO A 141 -11.67 6.20 15.94
N LEU A 142 -11.27 6.16 17.21
CA LEU A 142 -10.53 5.02 17.78
C LEU A 142 -11.32 3.70 17.72
N ASP A 143 -12.64 3.77 17.61
CA ASP A 143 -13.54 2.60 17.52
C ASP A 143 -13.74 2.09 16.08
N HIS A 144 -13.08 2.71 15.10
CA HIS A 144 -13.26 2.38 13.69
C HIS A 144 -12.75 0.98 13.36
N GLU A 145 -13.50 0.24 12.53
CA GLU A 145 -13.24 -1.17 12.25
C GLU A 145 -11.85 -1.41 11.64
N LEU A 146 -11.33 -0.46 10.86
CA LEU A 146 -9.99 -0.52 10.26
C LEU A 146 -8.87 -0.68 11.32
N LEU A 147 -9.04 -0.10 12.52
CA LEU A 147 -8.04 -0.17 13.59
C LEU A 147 -8.10 -1.51 14.37
N LYS A 148 -9.18 -2.27 14.22
CA LYS A 148 -9.40 -3.56 14.89
C LYS A 148 -8.87 -4.75 14.08
N LEU A 149 -8.44 -4.52 12.84
CA LEU A 149 -7.99 -5.58 11.93
C LEU A 149 -6.48 -5.78 12.06
N ASP A 150 -6.06 -7.01 12.41
CA ASP A 150 -4.64 -7.38 12.56
C ASP A 150 -3.83 -7.26 11.25
N ASN A 151 -4.51 -7.26 10.10
CA ASN A 151 -3.93 -7.14 8.76
C ASN A 151 -4.06 -5.74 8.15
N CYS A 152 -4.46 -4.74 8.93
CA CYS A 152 -4.47 -3.34 8.52
C CYS A 152 -3.42 -2.55 9.32
N GLY A 153 -2.40 -2.05 8.65
CA GLY A 153 -1.40 -1.17 9.23
C GLY A 153 -1.70 0.29 8.94
N GLU A 154 -1.94 1.09 9.97
CA GLU A 154 -1.87 2.54 9.85
C GLU A 154 -0.39 2.97 9.87
N VAL A 155 0.09 3.55 8.77
CA VAL A 155 1.51 3.97 8.65
C VAL A 155 1.83 5.11 9.63
N PHE A 156 0.82 5.91 10.02
CA PHE A 156 0.97 7.06 10.93
C PHE A 156 1.07 6.70 12.43
N PHE A 157 0.81 5.45 12.84
CA PHE A 157 0.93 5.07 14.25
C PHE A 157 2.39 5.08 14.75
N TRP A 158 3.37 5.18 13.85
CA TRP A 158 4.78 5.43 14.19
C TRP A 158 5.04 6.82 14.79
N ARG A 159 4.12 7.78 14.64
CA ARG A 159 4.29 9.15 15.17
C ARG A 159 3.80 9.31 16.60
N LYS A 160 2.79 8.55 17.03
CA LYS A 160 2.26 8.64 18.42
C LYS A 160 3.00 7.77 19.43
N LYS A 161 3.65 6.68 19.02
CA LYS A 161 4.44 5.85 19.97
C LYS A 161 5.89 6.30 20.16
N ILE A 162 6.45 7.12 19.27
CA ILE A 162 7.84 7.63 19.40
C ILE A 162 7.92 9.02 20.04
N CYS A 163 6.89 9.87 19.92
CA CYS A 163 6.89 11.18 20.57
C CYS A 163 6.68 11.16 22.10
N THR A 164 6.58 9.99 22.74
CA THR A 164 6.58 9.86 24.22
C THR A 164 7.92 9.34 24.76
N LEU A 165 8.98 9.33 23.96
CA LEU A 165 10.35 9.30 24.47
C LEU A 165 10.96 10.69 24.35
N SER A 166 10.87 11.40 25.47
CA SER A 166 11.70 12.52 25.94
C SER A 166 12.75 13.06 24.96
N ILE A 167 12.40 14.12 24.24
CA ILE A 167 13.39 15.10 23.80
C ILE A 167 13.43 16.18 24.88
N THR A 168 14.27 15.95 25.89
CA THR A 168 14.83 17.05 26.68
C THR A 168 16.06 17.50 25.91
N PHE A 169 15.94 18.63 25.20
CA PHE A 169 17.08 19.34 24.63
C PHE A 169 18.01 19.76 25.79
N ALA A 170 19.27 19.37 25.67
CA ALA A 170 20.43 20.05 26.26
C ALA A 170 21.35 20.43 25.10
#